data_AF-A0AAT9LTE7-F1
#
_entry.id   AF-A0AAT9LTE7-F1
#
_cell.length_a   1.000
_cell.length_b   1.000
_cell.length_c   1.000
_cell.angle_alpha   90.00
_cell.angle_beta   90.00
_cell.angle_gamma   90.00
#
_symmetry.space_group_name_H-M   'P 1'
#
loop_
_entity.id
_entity.type
_entity.pdbx_description
1 polymer ?
#
loop_
_entity_poly.entity_id
_entity_poly.type
_entity_poly.pdbx_seq_one_letter_code
_entity_poly.pdbx_strand_id
1 'polypeptide(L)'
;MKSLLVAAALIVSNVPAAAAVAPAAVCSGVSVGPAVEVVSNQDRQAHGLDEWPDSAFGYLPDQGLFLTAGLNEPGGHAVVVATKGTLDNPIAGDVVARKDVTGVPAGFQYVAGGPVLDVDGTILQTVHAEHRFANAHFSSELLIGAFDPATYTTRYLETAVTPRATPQEVEAAGGDADLGDPILVRRGDYLYLYFADFDDNLVPTVLSVARAKVSDVLAGVAGAWSKYHNGGWEEPGVGGQSSSVQTGSMAWAPAVTSFGGGTVMVAGVSPHEFVLSTSTDGLLAWSDRVTLFRDPESFDAYPTIVPGPGANQFFVFYTQWPNTQTPQWNNAHLMRRLVTCTGGQSAAYSTLVGYTDGSHDRTATDLVTAPGFYPQSGSVWRIAVTEQPGAVRLLSCRTSADDYMPSTNSGCESPNNAMLGTLGWLYTSPPAQPNTPLYRCYPAAGNDHYLWSDPGCRGGQLDGLLGYALTTTRVPFSLYANGNGLHWATSGPVTADYTAQRQWFLDGSTPLYGCEYAVPGGTDHMVSLDQHCEGVTFDRLEGQVGSSGVPLYRCYRGDTYDHFVLDDASCDGATTESLLGYAAAS
;
A
#
# COMPACT_ATOMS: atom_id res chain seq x y z
N MET A 1 24.06 43.94 -73.48
CA MET A 1 23.76 42.59 -72.97
C MET A 1 23.69 42.69 -71.45
N LYS A 2 22.49 42.62 -70.87
CA LYS A 2 22.26 42.67 -69.42
C LYS A 2 22.12 41.23 -68.91
N SER A 3 23.00 40.82 -68.01
CA SER A 3 22.98 39.47 -67.41
C SER A 3 22.00 39.43 -66.24
N LEU A 4 21.10 38.43 -66.30
CA LEU A 4 20.12 38.08 -65.26
C LEU A 4 20.84 37.34 -64.12
N LEU A 5 20.72 37.82 -62.88
CA LEU A 5 20.99 37.03 -61.67
C LEU A 5 19.73 36.21 -61.35
N VAL A 6 19.88 34.88 -61.24
CA VAL A 6 18.84 33.97 -60.71
C VAL A 6 19.19 33.68 -59.25
N ALA A 7 18.32 34.12 -58.33
CA ALA A 7 18.40 33.78 -56.92
C ALA A 7 17.75 32.41 -56.69
N ALA A 8 18.51 31.44 -56.18
CA ALA A 8 17.99 30.16 -55.74
C ALA A 8 17.44 30.29 -54.32
N ALA A 9 16.12 30.17 -54.16
CA ALA A 9 15.47 30.07 -52.86
C ALA A 9 15.66 28.66 -52.28
N LEU A 10 16.37 28.54 -51.16
CA LEU A 10 16.38 27.33 -50.35
C LEU A 10 15.02 27.18 -49.66
N ILE A 11 14.26 26.15 -50.04
CA ILE A 11 13.09 25.71 -49.29
C ILE A 11 13.62 24.83 -48.15
N VAL A 12 13.61 25.36 -46.93
CA VAL A 12 13.86 24.56 -45.72
C VAL A 12 12.55 23.83 -45.40
N SER A 13 12.49 22.54 -45.71
CA SER A 13 11.40 21.67 -45.30
C SER A 13 11.44 21.50 -43.78
N ASN A 14 10.49 22.11 -43.08
CA ASN A 14 10.17 21.80 -41.69
C ASN A 14 9.61 20.38 -41.62
N VAL A 15 10.49 19.41 -41.40
CA VAL A 15 10.08 18.07 -40.95
C VAL A 15 9.62 18.24 -39.50
N PRO A 16 8.35 17.98 -39.15
CA PRO A 16 7.93 17.98 -37.76
C PRO A 16 8.82 16.98 -37.01
N ALA A 17 9.49 17.44 -35.96
CA ALA A 17 10.23 16.57 -35.07
C ALA A 17 9.27 15.45 -34.63
N ALA A 18 9.64 14.20 -34.89
CA ALA A 18 8.91 13.06 -34.36
C ALA A 18 8.78 13.29 -32.86
N ALA A 19 7.55 13.37 -32.34
CA ALA A 19 7.31 13.46 -30.92
C ALA A 19 8.07 12.31 -30.28
N ALA A 20 9.04 12.64 -29.42
CA ALA A 20 9.78 11.63 -28.68
C ALA A 20 8.75 10.78 -27.95
N VAL A 21 8.77 9.47 -28.21
CA VAL A 21 7.95 8.51 -27.46
C VAL A 21 8.35 8.69 -26.01
N ALA A 22 7.40 9.12 -25.17
CA ALA A 22 7.63 9.22 -23.75
C ALA A 22 8.19 7.87 -23.27
N PRO A 23 9.31 7.85 -22.53
CA PRO A 23 9.87 6.59 -22.06
C PRO A 23 8.78 5.83 -21.29
N ALA A 24 8.73 4.51 -21.46
CA ALA A 24 7.75 3.66 -20.79
C ALA A 24 7.80 3.96 -19.28
N ALA A 25 6.64 4.27 -18.69
CA ALA A 25 6.57 4.59 -17.27
C ALA A 25 7.15 3.45 -16.44
N VAL A 26 7.98 3.80 -15.46
CA VAL A 26 8.64 2.85 -14.54
C VAL A 26 7.62 1.95 -13.83
N CYS A 27 6.43 2.50 -13.60
CA CYS A 27 5.27 1.83 -13.05
C CYS A 27 4.01 2.44 -13.71
N SER A 28 3.68 2.06 -14.94
CA SER A 28 2.33 2.32 -15.48
C SER A 28 1.36 1.34 -14.84
N GLY A 29 0.16 1.79 -14.46
CA GLY A 29 -0.84 0.95 -13.79
C GLY A 29 -0.42 0.47 -12.40
N VAL A 30 -1.29 0.63 -11.41
CA VAL A 30 -1.00 0.22 -10.03
C VAL A 30 -2.13 -0.62 -9.43
N SER A 31 -1.75 -1.74 -8.83
CA SER A 31 -2.59 -2.47 -7.89
C SER A 31 -2.14 -2.15 -6.47
N VAL A 32 -3.10 -1.90 -5.57
CA VAL A 32 -2.84 -1.68 -4.15
C VAL A 32 -3.65 -2.70 -3.36
N GLY A 33 -2.95 -3.51 -2.58
CA GLY A 33 -3.57 -4.50 -1.70
C GLY A 33 -4.23 -3.86 -0.46
N PRO A 34 -4.89 -4.68 0.37
CA PRO A 34 -5.51 -4.20 1.61
C PRO A 34 -4.46 -3.62 2.57
N ALA A 35 -4.92 -2.76 3.49
CA ALA A 35 -4.11 -2.35 4.63
C ALA A 35 -3.89 -3.54 5.57
N VAL A 36 -2.66 -3.72 6.02
CA VAL A 36 -2.27 -4.71 7.02
C VAL A 36 -1.64 -3.97 8.18
N GLU A 37 -2.21 -4.12 9.38
CA GLU A 37 -1.54 -3.71 10.61
C GLU A 37 -0.38 -4.69 10.87
N VAL A 38 0.85 -4.16 10.86
CA VAL A 38 2.06 -4.96 11.12
C VAL A 38 2.56 -4.80 12.55
N VAL A 39 2.21 -3.69 13.20
CA VAL A 39 2.45 -3.50 14.64
C VAL A 39 1.28 -2.71 15.23
N SER A 40 0.55 -3.37 16.13
CA SER A 40 -0.54 -2.75 16.87
C SER A 40 -0.03 -1.79 17.96
N ASN A 41 -0.89 -0.92 18.48
CA ASN A 41 -0.56 -0.13 19.65
C ASN A 41 -0.20 -1.00 20.88
N GLN A 42 -0.91 -2.12 21.06
CA GLN A 42 -0.66 -3.05 22.17
C GLN A 42 0.71 -3.71 22.07
N ASP A 43 1.09 -4.19 20.89
CA ASP A 43 2.38 -4.86 20.69
C ASP A 43 3.52 -3.87 20.94
N ARG A 44 3.43 -2.69 20.33
CA ARG A 44 4.40 -1.61 20.54
C ARG A 44 4.61 -1.28 22.03
N GLN A 45 3.53 -1.12 22.80
CA GLN A 45 3.61 -0.89 24.25
C GLN A 45 4.27 -2.07 24.99
N ALA A 46 3.96 -3.31 24.59
CA ALA A 46 4.59 -4.50 25.17
C ALA A 46 6.12 -4.52 24.95
N HIS A 47 6.61 -3.86 23.91
CA HIS A 47 8.03 -3.69 23.60
C HIS A 47 8.64 -2.39 24.18
N GLY A 48 7.91 -1.68 25.06
CA GLY A 48 8.38 -0.49 25.76
C GLY A 48 8.56 0.74 24.86
N LEU A 49 7.79 0.80 23.78
CA LEU A 49 7.70 1.98 22.93
C LEU A 49 6.45 2.75 23.35
N ASP A 50 6.63 3.92 23.97
CA ASP A 50 5.52 4.71 24.56
C ASP A 50 4.82 5.58 23.52
N GLU A 51 5.55 6.07 22.51
CA GLU A 51 5.02 6.77 21.33
C GLU A 51 5.56 6.16 20.00
N TRP A 52 4.81 6.28 18.91
CA TRP A 52 5.30 6.02 17.56
C TRP A 52 6.19 7.17 17.08
N PRO A 53 7.03 6.89 16.09
CA PRO A 53 7.98 7.83 15.59
C PRO A 53 7.34 8.92 14.75
N ASP A 54 7.89 10.11 14.93
CA ASP A 54 7.56 11.31 14.20
C ASP A 54 8.58 11.48 13.04
N SER A 55 8.70 10.42 12.22
CA SER A 55 9.52 10.37 11.00
C SER A 55 9.28 9.07 10.20
N ALA A 56 9.58 9.08 8.89
CA ALA A 56 9.75 7.86 8.09
C ALA A 56 10.88 6.97 8.63
N PHE A 57 10.75 5.64 8.50
CA PHE A 57 11.73 4.73 9.07
C PHE A 57 12.79 4.28 8.04
N GLY A 58 14.00 4.01 8.54
CA GLY A 58 15.05 3.34 7.81
C GLY A 58 14.90 1.82 7.86
N TYR A 59 15.28 1.13 6.79
CA TYR A 59 15.31 -0.33 6.72
C TYR A 59 16.66 -0.82 6.19
N LEU A 60 17.30 -1.73 6.95
CA LEU A 60 18.53 -2.40 6.56
C LEU A 60 18.27 -3.91 6.43
N PRO A 61 18.02 -4.42 5.21
CA PRO A 61 17.58 -5.80 4.99
C PRO A 61 18.55 -6.84 5.53
N ASP A 62 19.85 -6.66 5.26
CA ASP A 62 20.89 -7.64 5.63
C ASP A 62 21.07 -7.79 7.15
N GLN A 63 20.50 -6.86 7.92
CA GLN A 63 20.59 -6.83 9.38
C GLN A 63 19.25 -7.09 10.05
N GLY A 64 18.15 -7.18 9.27
CA GLY A 64 16.78 -7.21 9.78
C GLY A 64 16.47 -6.02 10.69
N LEU A 65 17.11 -4.86 10.43
CA LEU A 65 17.05 -3.70 11.30
C LEU A 65 16.07 -2.67 10.76
N PHE A 66 15.18 -2.20 11.63
CA PHE A 66 14.32 -1.05 11.39
C PHE A 66 14.75 0.09 12.30
N LEU A 67 14.88 1.28 11.72
CA LEU A 67 15.38 2.48 12.39
C LEU A 67 14.32 3.55 12.34
N THR A 68 14.00 4.15 13.46
CA THR A 68 12.97 5.18 13.47
C THR A 68 13.21 6.22 14.56
N ALA A 69 12.67 7.42 14.39
CA ALA A 69 12.77 8.48 15.38
C ALA A 69 11.72 8.31 16.47
N GLY A 70 12.00 7.56 17.53
CA GLY A 70 11.03 7.41 18.61
C GLY A 70 11.03 8.62 19.55
N LEU A 71 9.87 9.23 19.74
CA LEU A 71 9.59 10.09 20.90
C LEU A 71 9.56 9.19 22.14
N ASN A 72 10.63 9.18 22.92
CA ASN A 72 10.75 8.24 24.06
C ASN A 72 10.87 8.93 25.41
N GLU A 73 10.92 10.28 25.46
CA GLU A 73 11.11 10.97 26.73
C GLU A 73 10.02 12.03 27.02
N PRO A 74 9.61 12.16 28.29
CA PRO A 74 8.76 13.27 28.74
C PRO A 74 9.37 14.62 28.32
N GLY A 75 8.69 15.33 27.43
CA GLY A 75 9.16 16.61 26.88
C GLY A 75 9.43 16.61 25.37
N GLY A 76 9.25 15.48 24.68
CA GLY A 76 9.29 15.42 23.20
C GLY A 76 10.70 15.32 22.62
N HIS A 77 11.65 14.76 23.37
CA HIS A 77 13.00 14.49 22.88
C HIS A 77 12.99 13.25 21.98
N ALA A 78 13.34 13.42 20.69
CA ALA A 78 13.49 12.31 19.76
C ALA A 78 14.85 11.61 19.89
N VAL A 79 14.82 10.29 19.78
CA VAL A 79 16.01 9.44 19.71
C VAL A 79 15.88 8.48 18.55
N VAL A 80 17.01 8.02 18.02
CA VAL A 80 17.02 6.90 17.08
C VAL A 80 16.72 5.62 17.85
N VAL A 81 15.57 5.04 17.54
CA VAL A 81 15.15 3.72 18.01
C VAL A 81 15.50 2.71 16.94
N ALA A 82 16.21 1.67 17.34
CA ALA A 82 16.49 0.54 16.47
C ALA A 82 15.74 -0.69 16.99
N THR A 83 14.99 -1.35 16.11
CA THR A 83 14.35 -2.64 16.38
C THR A 83 14.86 -3.70 15.42
N LYS A 84 14.78 -4.96 15.82
CA LYS A 84 15.04 -6.09 14.92
C LYS A 84 13.74 -6.81 14.60
N GLY A 85 13.59 -7.29 13.37
CA GLY A 85 12.39 -8.01 12.99
C GLY A 85 12.38 -8.46 11.55
N THR A 86 11.19 -8.81 11.08
CA THR A 86 10.89 -9.13 9.69
C THR A 86 9.99 -8.05 9.09
N LEU A 87 9.72 -8.11 7.79
CA LEU A 87 8.75 -7.21 7.17
C LEU A 87 7.32 -7.41 7.71
N ASP A 88 7.00 -8.60 8.20
CA ASP A 88 5.68 -8.92 8.75
C ASP A 88 5.58 -8.61 10.25
N ASN A 89 6.70 -8.58 10.96
CA ASN A 89 6.78 -8.12 12.34
C ASN A 89 8.10 -7.37 12.58
N PRO A 90 8.14 -6.05 12.33
CA PRO A 90 9.34 -5.21 12.44
C PRO A 90 9.94 -5.11 13.85
N ILE A 91 9.22 -5.57 14.88
CA ILE A 91 9.65 -5.50 16.28
C ILE A 91 9.81 -6.87 16.95
N ALA A 92 9.75 -7.97 16.19
CA ALA A 92 9.82 -9.34 16.70
C ALA A 92 11.07 -9.64 17.54
N GLY A 93 12.17 -8.93 17.28
CA GLY A 93 13.45 -9.04 17.98
C GLY A 93 13.69 -7.94 19.02
N ASP A 94 12.63 -7.30 19.52
CA ASP A 94 12.63 -6.21 20.50
C ASP A 94 13.32 -4.91 20.05
N VAL A 95 13.24 -3.90 20.90
CA VAL A 95 14.03 -2.67 20.79
C VAL A 95 15.47 -2.96 21.21
N VAL A 96 16.41 -2.87 20.26
CA VAL A 96 17.83 -3.16 20.50
C VAL A 96 18.63 -1.92 20.89
N ALA A 97 18.15 -0.72 20.55
CA ALA A 97 18.79 0.52 20.96
C ALA A 97 17.84 1.72 20.99
N ARG A 98 18.17 2.69 21.85
CA ARG A 98 17.64 4.06 21.89
C ARG A 98 18.85 4.99 22.04
N LYS A 99 19.17 5.78 21.01
CA LYS A 99 20.40 6.58 20.95
C LYS A 99 20.14 7.95 20.35
N ASP A 100 20.74 8.97 20.96
CA ASP A 100 20.76 10.31 20.40
C ASP A 100 21.60 10.36 19.13
N VAL A 101 21.28 11.29 18.24
CA VAL A 101 22.19 11.69 17.17
C VAL A 101 23.33 12.48 17.81
N THR A 102 24.56 11.99 17.66
CA THR A 102 25.74 12.56 18.31
C THR A 102 26.42 13.61 17.44
N GLY A 103 27.00 14.63 18.08
CA GLY A 103 27.82 15.65 17.40
C GLY A 103 27.02 16.72 16.64
N VAL A 104 25.70 16.76 16.82
CA VAL A 104 24.84 17.78 16.22
C VAL A 104 25.16 19.15 16.85
N PRO A 105 25.24 20.24 16.05
CA PRO A 105 25.42 21.59 16.58
C PRO A 105 24.34 21.95 17.61
N ALA A 106 24.71 22.78 18.60
CA ALA A 106 23.74 23.28 19.57
C ALA A 106 22.73 24.23 18.88
N GLY A 107 21.48 24.23 19.37
CA GLY A 107 20.43 25.14 18.90
C GLY A 107 19.10 24.47 18.62
N PHE A 108 19.13 23.18 18.28
CA PHE A 108 17.94 22.38 17.99
C PHE A 108 17.28 21.86 19.27
N GLN A 109 15.95 21.91 19.33
CA GLN A 109 15.15 21.34 20.41
C GLN A 109 14.66 19.93 20.07
N TYR A 110 14.64 19.60 18.79
CA TYR A 110 14.24 18.29 18.27
C TYR A 110 15.27 17.83 17.24
N VAL A 111 15.71 16.57 17.35
CA VAL A 111 16.61 15.93 16.37
C VAL A 111 16.21 14.47 16.23
N ALA A 112 15.74 14.11 15.04
CA ALA A 112 15.18 12.81 14.72
C ALA A 112 15.95 12.15 13.57
N GLY A 113 16.34 10.88 13.75
CA GLY A 113 16.90 10.10 12.65
C GLY A 113 15.79 9.47 11.80
N GLY A 114 15.86 9.65 10.50
CA GLY A 114 14.89 9.14 9.53
C GLY A 114 15.44 7.96 8.71
N PRO A 115 15.06 7.89 7.42
CA PRO A 115 15.50 6.85 6.50
C PRO A 115 17.02 6.70 6.33
N VAL A 116 17.45 5.52 5.90
CA VAL A 116 18.86 5.18 5.70
C VAL A 116 19.16 4.70 4.28
N LEU A 117 20.41 4.87 3.87
CA LEU A 117 20.96 4.40 2.60
C LEU A 117 22.38 3.88 2.80
N ASP A 118 22.65 2.64 2.39
CA ASP A 118 24.02 2.12 2.31
C ASP A 118 24.72 2.68 1.05
N VAL A 119 25.84 3.36 1.28
CA VAL A 119 26.69 3.93 0.25
C VAL A 119 28.11 3.41 0.45
N ASP A 120 28.47 2.40 -0.34
CA ASP A 120 29.81 1.79 -0.36
C ASP A 120 30.26 1.31 1.04
N GLY A 121 29.33 0.74 1.82
CA GLY A 121 29.55 0.23 3.17
C GLY A 121 29.42 1.28 4.28
N THR A 122 29.14 2.54 3.93
CA THR A 122 28.78 3.59 4.89
C THR A 122 27.28 3.77 4.88
N ILE A 123 26.63 3.55 6.01
CA ILE A 123 25.18 3.76 6.13
C ILE A 123 24.95 5.24 6.45
N LEU A 124 24.43 5.97 5.47
CA LEU A 124 24.00 7.34 5.66
C LEU A 124 22.57 7.33 6.20
N GLN A 125 22.29 8.23 7.14
CA GLN A 125 20.96 8.45 7.69
C GLN A 125 20.58 9.92 7.50
N THR A 126 19.36 10.17 7.03
CA THR A 126 18.82 11.52 7.05
C THR A 126 18.38 11.88 8.45
N VAL A 127 18.58 13.13 8.85
CA VAL A 127 18.22 13.61 10.19
C VAL A 127 17.42 14.90 10.04
N HIS A 128 16.24 14.92 10.65
CA HIS A 128 15.38 16.09 10.74
C HIS A 128 15.66 16.80 12.05
N ALA A 129 15.90 18.11 12.00
CA ALA A 129 16.18 18.90 13.20
C ALA A 129 15.36 20.18 13.23
N GLU A 130 14.80 20.55 14.38
CA GLU A 130 13.89 21.70 14.52
C GLU A 130 14.45 22.78 15.45
N HIS A 131 14.31 24.02 15.01
CA HIS A 131 14.31 25.21 15.87
C HIS A 131 12.87 25.51 16.25
N ARG A 132 12.50 25.21 17.49
CA ARG A 132 11.16 25.50 18.04
C ARG A 132 11.11 26.91 18.61
N PHE A 133 10.04 27.61 18.26
CA PHE A 133 9.78 28.99 18.70
C PHE A 133 8.86 29.02 19.93
N ALA A 134 8.75 30.18 20.57
CA ALA A 134 7.93 30.35 21.78
C ALA A 134 6.42 30.19 21.53
N ASN A 135 5.98 30.32 20.28
CA ASN A 135 4.58 30.23 19.85
C ASN A 135 4.18 28.82 19.34
N ALA A 136 4.99 27.80 19.62
CA ALA A 136 4.83 26.41 19.19
C ALA A 136 4.99 26.16 17.68
N HIS A 137 5.35 27.17 16.89
CA HIS A 137 5.81 26.99 15.51
C HIS A 137 7.30 26.60 15.47
N PHE A 138 7.76 26.14 14.31
CA PHE A 138 9.15 25.74 14.12
C PHE A 138 9.66 25.96 12.69
N SER A 139 10.99 25.95 12.56
CA SER A 139 11.67 25.79 11.26
C SER A 139 12.57 24.57 11.33
N SER A 140 12.60 23.75 10.28
CA SER A 140 13.44 22.56 10.24
C SER A 140 14.65 22.69 9.31
N GLU A 141 15.69 21.92 9.63
CA GLU A 141 16.88 21.74 8.83
C GLU A 141 17.10 20.24 8.60
N LEU A 142 17.66 19.91 7.43
CA LEU A 142 17.95 18.53 7.05
C LEU A 142 19.44 18.28 7.15
N LEU A 143 19.80 17.32 8.00
CA LEU A 143 21.17 16.93 8.27
C LEU A 143 21.46 15.53 7.73
N ILE A 144 22.74 15.24 7.54
CA ILE A 144 23.23 13.89 7.20
C ILE A 144 24.02 13.35 8.38
N GLY A 145 23.70 12.13 8.77
CA GLY A 145 24.46 11.33 9.74
C GLY A 145 25.07 10.09 9.11
N ALA A 146 26.13 9.57 9.73
CA ALA A 146 26.63 8.22 9.51
C ALA A 146 26.10 7.32 10.63
N PHE A 147 25.29 6.33 10.28
CA PHE A 147 24.77 5.32 11.20
C PHE A 147 25.75 4.15 11.30
N ASP A 148 26.12 3.79 12.53
CA ASP A 148 26.93 2.61 12.80
C ASP A 148 26.05 1.47 13.33
N PRO A 149 25.84 0.40 12.55
CA PRO A 149 24.98 -0.72 12.97
C PRO A 149 25.57 -1.55 14.12
N ALA A 150 26.87 -1.44 14.41
CA ALA A 150 27.49 -2.13 15.53
C ALA A 150 27.21 -1.44 16.87
N THR A 151 27.05 -0.11 16.85
CA THR A 151 26.82 0.71 18.05
C THR A 151 25.43 1.33 18.11
N TYR A 152 24.64 1.17 17.05
CA TYR A 152 23.32 1.76 16.85
C TYR A 152 23.30 3.29 17.01
N THR A 153 24.43 3.94 16.73
CA THR A 153 24.60 5.38 16.93
C THR A 153 24.71 6.09 15.60
N THR A 154 24.00 7.20 15.48
CA THR A 154 24.12 8.12 14.34
C THR A 154 25.05 9.25 14.72
N ARG A 155 26.10 9.46 13.92
CA ARG A 155 27.04 10.57 14.08
C ARG A 155 26.78 11.61 13.00
N TYR A 156 26.49 12.84 13.41
CA TYR A 156 26.37 13.98 12.52
C TYR A 156 27.60 14.12 11.59
N LEU A 157 27.34 14.40 10.32
CA LEU A 157 28.36 14.71 9.31
C LEU A 157 28.27 16.17 8.90
N GLU A 158 27.10 16.62 8.43
CA GLU A 158 26.89 17.97 7.92
C GLU A 158 25.40 18.36 7.91
N THR A 159 25.14 19.66 7.79
CA THR A 159 23.82 20.20 7.42
C THR A 159 23.73 20.22 5.91
N ALA A 160 22.82 19.43 5.32
CA ALA A 160 22.65 19.34 3.89
C ALA A 160 21.80 20.50 3.34
N VAL A 161 20.67 20.75 4.00
CA VAL A 161 19.65 21.68 3.48
C VAL A 161 19.02 22.48 4.62
N THR A 162 18.84 23.78 4.38
CA THR A 162 17.98 24.66 5.19
C THR A 162 17.02 25.40 4.26
N PRO A 163 15.89 25.93 4.77
CA PRO A 163 15.08 26.88 4.01
C PRO A 163 15.91 28.12 3.67
N ARG A 164 15.45 28.90 2.68
CA ARG A 164 16.04 30.21 2.40
C ARG A 164 15.75 31.21 3.51
N ALA A 165 14.54 31.18 4.05
CA ALA A 165 14.17 31.97 5.22
C ALA A 165 14.93 31.49 6.46
N THR A 166 15.48 32.43 7.21
CA THR A 166 16.11 32.15 8.49
C THR A 166 15.06 31.79 9.56
N PRO A 167 15.42 31.06 10.62
CA PRO A 167 14.50 30.77 11.72
C PRO A 167 13.83 32.03 12.29
N GLN A 168 14.55 33.16 12.37
CA GLN A 168 14.01 34.43 12.84
C GLN A 168 12.96 35.03 11.91
N GLU A 169 13.12 34.88 10.59
CA GLU A 169 12.12 35.32 9.61
C GLU A 169 10.86 34.45 9.65
N VAL A 170 11.03 33.13 9.83
CA VAL A 170 9.91 32.19 10.00
C VAL A 170 9.14 32.50 11.29
N GLU A 171 9.85 32.70 12.41
CA GLU A 171 9.25 33.08 13.70
C GLU A 171 8.49 34.42 13.58
N ALA A 172 9.10 35.42 12.92
CA ALA A 172 8.46 36.72 12.71
C ALA A 172 7.20 36.64 11.83
N ALA A 173 7.15 35.69 10.91
CA ALA A 173 5.96 35.41 10.11
C ALA A 173 4.88 34.63 10.88
N GLY A 174 5.23 34.04 12.03
CA GLY A 174 4.30 33.28 12.87
C GLY A 174 3.78 32.00 12.21
N GLY A 175 4.63 31.32 11.43
CA GLY A 175 4.29 30.07 10.75
C GLY A 175 5.40 29.03 10.86
N ASP A 176 5.22 27.92 10.15
CA ASP A 176 6.18 26.82 10.10
C ASP A 176 6.94 26.81 8.78
N ALA A 177 8.21 26.42 8.83
CA ALA A 177 9.03 26.08 7.67
C ALA A 177 9.54 24.65 7.81
N ASP A 178 8.61 23.70 7.67
CA ASP A 178 8.89 22.28 7.80
C ASP A 178 9.29 21.64 6.46
N LEU A 179 10.58 21.33 6.31
CA LEU A 179 11.13 20.62 5.16
C LEU A 179 10.69 19.14 5.06
N GLY A 180 9.98 18.64 6.08
CA GLY A 180 9.49 17.27 6.20
C GLY A 180 10.60 16.23 6.37
N ASP A 181 10.24 14.95 6.26
CA ASP A 181 11.22 13.86 6.29
C ASP A 181 11.89 13.67 4.93
N PRO A 182 13.20 13.89 4.83
CA PRO A 182 13.85 13.78 3.54
C PRO A 182 14.34 12.34 3.31
N ILE A 183 14.43 11.99 2.04
CA ILE A 183 14.88 10.67 1.59
C ILE A 183 16.10 10.79 0.67
N LEU A 184 17.08 9.92 0.88
CA LEU A 184 18.29 9.83 0.07
C LEU A 184 18.17 8.75 -1.00
N VAL A 185 18.58 9.08 -2.22
CA VAL A 185 18.72 8.13 -3.32
C VAL A 185 20.07 8.35 -4.01
N ARG A 186 20.83 7.27 -4.25
CA ARG A 186 22.06 7.33 -5.04
C ARG A 186 21.75 7.20 -6.53
N ARG A 187 22.37 8.05 -7.36
CA ARG A 187 22.38 7.90 -8.82
C ARG A 187 23.76 8.21 -9.36
N GLY A 188 24.46 7.15 -9.82
CA GLY A 188 25.86 7.27 -10.23
C GLY A 188 26.72 7.80 -9.07
N ASP A 189 27.46 8.87 -9.34
CA ASP A 189 28.39 9.50 -8.39
C ASP A 189 27.73 10.53 -7.46
N TYR A 190 26.41 10.70 -7.54
CA TYR A 190 25.67 11.68 -6.77
C TYR A 190 24.66 11.03 -5.82
N LEU A 191 24.48 11.67 -4.67
CA LEU A 191 23.35 11.49 -3.78
C LEU A 191 22.32 12.57 -4.08
N TYR A 192 21.06 12.18 -4.10
CA TYR A 192 19.90 13.05 -4.28
C TYR A 192 19.07 13.00 -3.01
N LEU A 193 18.77 14.16 -2.43
CA LEU A 193 17.92 14.33 -1.27
C LEU A 193 16.61 14.95 -1.72
N TYR A 194 15.49 14.25 -1.54
CA TYR A 194 14.15 14.75 -1.87
C TYR A 194 13.43 15.22 -0.60
N PHE A 195 12.79 16.39 -0.65
CA PHE A 195 12.19 17.06 0.51
C PHE A 195 11.16 18.12 0.08
N ALA A 196 10.42 18.70 1.01
CA ALA A 196 9.63 19.91 0.78
C ALA A 196 10.47 21.15 1.11
N ASP A 197 10.36 22.24 0.35
CA ASP A 197 11.07 23.52 0.62
C ASP A 197 10.12 24.71 0.56
N PHE A 198 10.59 25.90 0.93
CA PHE A 198 9.79 27.12 0.94
C PHE A 198 10.46 28.25 0.17
N ASP A 199 9.64 29.08 -0.48
CA ASP A 199 10.10 30.32 -1.11
C ASP A 199 10.23 31.48 -0.09
N ASP A 200 10.59 32.67 -0.58
CA ASP A 200 10.75 33.88 0.24
C ASP A 200 9.46 34.33 0.94
N ASN A 201 8.31 33.85 0.49
CA ASN A 201 7.00 34.16 1.06
C ASN A 201 6.48 33.02 1.95
N LEU A 202 7.34 32.04 2.28
CA LEU A 202 6.98 30.81 2.99
C LEU A 202 5.88 30.03 2.26
N VAL A 203 5.82 30.14 0.93
CA VAL A 203 4.95 29.29 0.12
C VAL A 203 5.69 27.98 -0.13
N PRO A 204 5.08 26.83 0.19
CA PRO A 204 5.74 25.56 0.00
C PRO A 204 5.88 25.19 -1.47
N THR A 205 7.03 24.62 -1.79
CA THR A 205 7.25 23.88 -3.03
C THR A 205 6.54 22.52 -2.98
N VAL A 206 6.29 21.96 -4.16
CA VAL A 206 5.61 20.66 -4.31
C VAL A 206 6.53 19.52 -3.89
N LEU A 207 7.71 19.49 -4.48
CA LEU A 207 8.79 18.53 -4.24
C LEU A 207 10.08 19.22 -4.67
N SER A 208 11.03 19.32 -3.75
CA SER A 208 12.36 19.85 -3.99
C SER A 208 13.40 18.74 -3.97
N VAL A 209 14.55 19.04 -4.57
CA VAL A 209 15.68 18.11 -4.59
C VAL A 209 16.98 18.87 -4.47
N ALA A 210 17.89 18.31 -3.67
CA ALA A 210 19.27 18.73 -3.56
C ALA A 210 20.16 17.55 -3.94
N ARG A 211 21.38 17.83 -4.39
CA ARG A 211 22.36 16.77 -4.65
C ARG A 211 23.75 17.14 -4.17
N ALA A 212 24.53 16.12 -3.86
CA ALA A 212 25.95 16.23 -3.55
C ALA A 212 26.69 15.05 -4.17
N LYS A 213 27.98 15.20 -4.45
CA LYS A 213 28.80 14.05 -4.86
C LYS A 213 28.98 13.10 -3.67
N VAL A 214 28.89 11.80 -3.94
CA VAL A 214 29.12 10.74 -2.93
C VAL A 214 30.47 10.94 -2.24
N SER A 215 31.53 11.21 -3.01
CA SER A 215 32.88 11.44 -2.48
C SER A 215 32.96 12.60 -1.50
N ASP A 216 32.20 13.65 -1.74
CA ASP A 216 32.29 14.90 -0.99
C ASP A 216 31.54 14.75 0.35
N VAL A 217 30.38 14.09 0.33
CA VAL A 217 29.61 13.75 1.55
C VAL A 217 30.40 12.79 2.44
N LEU A 218 30.99 11.72 1.88
CA LEU A 218 31.77 10.76 2.66
C LEU A 218 33.06 11.38 3.22
N ALA A 219 33.63 12.37 2.55
CA ALA A 219 34.79 13.12 3.03
C ALA A 219 34.42 14.25 4.02
N GLY A 220 33.13 14.52 4.23
CA GLY A 220 32.66 15.61 5.11
C GLY A 220 33.00 17.00 4.56
N VAL A 221 32.94 17.18 3.24
CA VAL A 221 33.18 18.49 2.61
C VAL A 221 32.01 19.41 2.92
N ALA A 222 32.26 20.45 3.71
CA ALA A 222 31.22 21.43 4.06
C ALA A 222 30.63 22.11 2.81
N GLY A 223 29.30 22.18 2.74
CA GLY A 223 28.60 22.85 1.64
C GLY A 223 28.61 22.06 0.33
N ALA A 224 28.73 20.73 0.39
CA ALA A 224 28.73 19.86 -0.79
C ALA A 224 27.37 19.81 -1.52
N TRP A 225 26.31 20.24 -0.86
CA TRP A 225 24.93 20.15 -1.35
C TRP A 225 24.55 21.36 -2.19
N SER A 226 23.88 21.11 -3.31
CA SER A 226 23.28 22.13 -4.17
C SER A 226 21.82 21.81 -4.45
N LYS A 227 20.94 22.81 -4.34
CA LYS A 227 19.51 22.70 -4.65
C LYS A 227 19.26 22.84 -6.14
N TYR A 228 18.24 22.14 -6.63
CA TYR A 228 17.76 22.35 -7.98
C TYR A 228 16.87 23.59 -8.04
N HIS A 229 17.22 24.54 -8.90
CA HIS A 229 16.48 25.79 -9.07
C HIS A 229 16.56 26.27 -10.52
N ASN A 230 15.42 26.62 -11.12
CA ASN A 230 15.30 27.22 -12.46
C ASN A 230 16.12 26.54 -13.57
N GLY A 231 16.23 25.21 -13.55
CA GLY A 231 16.97 24.45 -14.57
C GLY A 231 18.39 24.05 -14.19
N GLY A 232 18.91 24.53 -13.06
CA GLY A 232 20.31 24.37 -12.67
C GLY A 232 20.51 23.92 -11.22
N TRP A 233 21.77 23.89 -10.80
CA TRP A 233 22.25 23.42 -9.48
C TRP A 233 23.18 24.45 -8.83
N GLU A 234 22.98 25.72 -9.10
CA GLU A 234 23.84 26.81 -8.62
C GLU A 234 23.47 27.29 -7.22
N GLU A 235 22.26 26.97 -6.75
CA GLU A 235 21.80 27.33 -5.41
C GLU A 235 22.43 26.42 -4.35
N PRO A 236 22.95 26.97 -3.23
CA PRO A 236 23.50 26.17 -2.16
C PRO A 236 22.41 25.37 -1.42
N GLY A 237 22.78 24.22 -0.85
CA GLY A 237 21.91 23.44 0.04
C GLY A 237 21.42 24.25 1.24
N VAL A 238 22.34 24.99 1.88
CA VAL A 238 22.04 25.87 3.02
C VAL A 238 21.66 27.26 2.51
N GLY A 239 20.44 27.70 2.78
CA GLY A 239 19.93 29.04 2.49
C GLY A 239 19.60 29.33 1.00
N GLY A 240 19.81 28.37 0.10
CA GLY A 240 19.51 28.53 -1.32
C GLY A 240 18.05 28.32 -1.66
N GLN A 241 17.66 28.74 -2.87
CA GLN A 241 16.30 28.55 -3.41
C GLN A 241 16.10 27.15 -4.00
N SER A 242 14.85 26.68 -4.03
CA SER A 242 14.44 25.48 -4.74
C SER A 242 13.33 25.75 -5.74
N SER A 243 13.35 25.04 -6.87
CA SER A 243 12.17 24.89 -7.73
C SER A 243 11.46 23.58 -7.46
N SER A 244 10.14 23.57 -7.63
CA SER A 244 9.38 22.32 -7.63
C SER A 244 9.78 21.47 -8.84
N VAL A 245 10.15 20.22 -8.61
CA VAL A 245 10.48 19.27 -9.68
C VAL A 245 9.27 18.42 -10.11
N GLN A 246 8.14 18.61 -9.43
CA GLN A 246 6.84 18.01 -9.73
C GLN A 246 5.73 19.08 -9.62
N THR A 247 4.56 18.80 -10.21
CA THR A 247 3.33 19.60 -10.04
C THR A 247 2.38 18.95 -9.03
N GLY A 248 1.47 19.75 -8.45
CA GLY A 248 0.45 19.28 -7.51
C GLY A 248 0.50 19.99 -6.16
N SER A 249 -0.12 19.38 -5.13
CA SER A 249 0.05 19.79 -3.73
C SER A 249 1.43 19.36 -3.20
N MET A 250 1.89 19.95 -2.10
CA MET A 250 3.10 19.51 -1.42
C MET A 250 3.09 17.98 -1.22
N ALA A 251 4.19 17.33 -1.61
CA ALA A 251 4.48 15.94 -1.26
C ALA A 251 5.09 15.93 0.14
N TRP A 252 4.23 15.77 1.16
CA TRP A 252 4.68 15.72 2.55
C TRP A 252 5.30 14.35 2.86
N ALA A 253 6.47 14.36 3.53
CA ALA A 253 7.29 13.19 3.83
C ALA A 253 7.46 12.23 2.63
N PRO A 254 8.07 12.67 1.51
CA PRO A 254 8.16 11.86 0.30
C PRO A 254 9.09 10.66 0.52
N ALA A 255 8.60 9.45 0.25
CA ALA A 255 9.43 8.26 0.12
C ALA A 255 9.81 8.07 -1.36
N VAL A 256 11.09 8.10 -1.66
CA VAL A 256 11.62 7.99 -3.04
C VAL A 256 12.65 6.89 -3.09
N THR A 257 12.57 6.02 -4.10
CA THR A 257 13.60 4.99 -4.33
C THR A 257 13.79 4.68 -5.80
N SER A 258 14.92 4.07 -6.12
CA SER A 258 15.15 3.49 -7.44
C SER A 258 14.35 2.21 -7.60
N PHE A 259 13.61 2.09 -8.69
CA PHE A 259 12.75 0.94 -8.97
C PHE A 259 12.60 0.76 -10.47
N GLY A 260 12.57 -0.48 -10.98
CA GLY A 260 12.26 -0.76 -12.39
C GLY A 260 13.13 -0.03 -13.44
N GLY A 261 14.36 0.37 -13.10
CA GLY A 261 15.23 1.16 -13.99
C GLY A 261 14.98 2.68 -13.99
N GLY A 262 14.08 3.17 -13.13
CA GLY A 262 13.88 4.60 -12.88
C GLY A 262 13.61 4.87 -11.40
N THR A 263 12.60 5.68 -11.13
CA THR A 263 12.27 6.22 -9.80
C THR A 263 10.80 6.05 -9.50
N VAL A 264 10.50 5.69 -8.26
CA VAL A 264 9.14 5.79 -7.71
C VAL A 264 9.16 6.73 -6.52
N MET A 265 8.10 7.51 -6.37
CA MET A 265 7.80 8.29 -5.19
C MET A 265 6.43 7.89 -4.66
N VAL A 266 6.34 7.69 -3.35
CA VAL A 266 5.10 7.66 -2.59
C VAL A 266 5.10 8.82 -1.62
N ALA A 267 4.03 9.61 -1.58
CA ALA A 267 3.95 10.77 -0.70
C ALA A 267 2.53 11.02 -0.21
N GLY A 268 2.42 11.59 0.99
CA GLY A 268 1.17 12.18 1.45
C GLY A 268 0.88 13.47 0.68
N VAL A 269 -0.34 13.60 0.17
CA VAL A 269 -0.85 14.85 -0.42
C VAL A 269 -1.90 15.53 0.44
N SER A 270 -2.34 14.82 1.47
CA SER A 270 -3.15 15.26 2.60
C SER A 270 -2.91 14.28 3.74
N PRO A 271 -3.40 14.59 4.96
CA PRO A 271 -3.44 13.63 6.07
C PRO A 271 -4.12 12.29 5.79
N HIS A 272 -4.90 12.18 4.72
CA HIS A 272 -5.77 11.02 4.48
C HIS A 272 -5.51 10.34 3.14
N GLU A 273 -4.53 10.79 2.36
CA GLU A 273 -4.34 10.32 1.00
C GLU A 273 -2.86 10.22 0.62
N PHE A 274 -2.47 9.03 0.20
CA PHE A 274 -1.16 8.77 -0.39
C PHE A 274 -1.27 8.56 -1.89
N VAL A 275 -0.30 9.14 -2.60
CA VAL A 275 -0.19 9.04 -4.06
C VAL A 275 1.12 8.41 -4.46
N LEU A 276 1.16 7.88 -5.68
CA LEU A 276 2.36 7.43 -6.36
C LEU A 276 2.63 8.31 -7.58
N SER A 277 3.89 8.61 -7.81
CA SER A 277 4.38 9.14 -9.08
C SER A 277 5.69 8.45 -9.45
N THR A 278 5.97 8.37 -10.75
CA THR A 278 7.18 7.73 -11.27
C THR A 278 8.01 8.72 -12.05
N SER A 279 9.32 8.51 -12.11
CA SER A 279 10.19 9.32 -12.95
C SER A 279 11.33 8.54 -13.56
N THR A 280 11.61 8.80 -14.84
CA THR A 280 12.69 8.15 -15.57
C THR A 280 14.06 8.77 -15.28
N ASP A 281 14.10 10.04 -14.86
CA ASP A 281 15.33 10.75 -14.50
C ASP A 281 15.41 11.07 -13.00
N GLY A 282 14.30 10.99 -12.28
CA GLY A 282 14.15 11.41 -10.89
C GLY A 282 14.23 12.92 -10.68
N LEU A 283 14.09 13.71 -11.75
CA LEU A 283 14.20 15.15 -11.73
C LEU A 283 12.98 15.78 -12.40
N LEU A 284 12.92 15.90 -13.73
CA LEU A 284 11.83 16.63 -14.40
C LEU A 284 10.82 15.71 -15.08
N ALA A 285 11.17 14.43 -15.30
CA ALA A 285 10.33 13.49 -16.03
C ALA A 285 9.36 12.73 -15.11
N TRP A 286 8.73 13.42 -14.16
CA TRP A 286 7.72 12.83 -13.27
C TRP A 286 6.38 12.64 -13.99
N SER A 287 5.75 11.49 -13.75
CA SER A 287 4.38 11.22 -14.20
C SER A 287 3.37 11.99 -13.37
N ASP A 288 2.15 12.08 -13.88
CA ASP A 288 1.00 12.44 -13.06
C ASP A 288 0.89 11.52 -11.83
N ARG A 289 0.34 12.08 -10.75
CA ARG A 289 0.12 11.37 -9.49
C ARG A 289 -1.08 10.44 -9.62
N VAL A 290 -0.94 9.23 -9.09
CA VAL A 290 -2.01 8.23 -8.99
C VAL A 290 -2.29 7.96 -7.53
N THR A 291 -3.52 8.16 -7.09
CA THR A 291 -3.93 7.81 -5.72
C THR A 291 -3.75 6.31 -5.48
N LEU A 292 -3.02 5.96 -4.42
CA LEU A 292 -2.82 4.59 -3.98
C LEU A 292 -3.99 4.15 -3.10
N PHE A 293 -4.26 4.93 -2.06
CA PHE A 293 -5.34 4.72 -1.10
C PHE A 293 -5.73 6.04 -0.44
N ARG A 294 -6.90 6.04 0.20
CA ARG A 294 -7.43 7.18 0.96
C ARG A 294 -8.19 6.66 2.18
N ASP A 295 -7.84 7.14 3.36
CA ASP A 295 -8.40 6.70 4.64
C ASP A 295 -8.99 7.91 5.42
N PRO A 296 -10.20 8.41 5.09
CA PRO A 296 -10.77 9.65 5.69
C PRO A 296 -10.96 9.61 7.22
N GLU A 297 -11.04 8.42 7.80
CA GLU A 297 -11.22 8.19 9.23
C GLU A 297 -9.89 8.15 10.00
N SER A 298 -8.76 8.18 9.31
CA SER A 298 -7.43 8.04 9.89
C SER A 298 -6.48 9.08 9.34
N PHE A 299 -5.46 9.41 10.12
CA PHE A 299 -4.35 10.21 9.65
C PHE A 299 -3.21 9.26 9.26
N ASP A 300 -2.69 9.40 8.04
CA ASP A 300 -1.59 8.61 7.49
C ASP A 300 -0.35 9.49 7.31
N ALA A 301 0.80 9.02 7.79
CA ALA A 301 2.05 9.77 7.70
C ALA A 301 3.24 8.84 7.42
N TYR A 302 4.34 9.48 7.01
CA TYR A 302 5.67 8.87 7.00
C TYR A 302 5.77 7.59 6.16
N PRO A 303 5.39 7.65 4.87
CA PRO A 303 5.53 6.49 4.01
C PRO A 303 7.00 6.05 3.96
N THR A 304 7.21 4.74 3.89
CA THR A 304 8.52 4.13 3.64
C THR A 304 8.36 3.04 2.59
N ILE A 305 9.14 3.12 1.51
CA ILE A 305 9.12 2.14 0.43
C ILE A 305 10.16 1.06 0.72
N VAL A 306 9.72 -0.19 0.76
CA VAL A 306 10.57 -1.36 1.00
C VAL A 306 10.38 -2.37 -0.13
N PRO A 307 11.43 -3.05 -0.64
CA PRO A 307 11.29 -4.07 -1.67
C PRO A 307 10.24 -5.14 -1.30
N GLY A 308 9.41 -5.50 -2.26
CA GLY A 308 8.35 -6.49 -2.11
C GLY A 308 8.81 -7.90 -2.50
N PRO A 309 7.89 -8.89 -2.46
CA PRO A 309 8.21 -10.28 -2.80
C PRO A 309 8.49 -10.48 -4.30
N GLY A 310 7.99 -9.61 -5.17
CA GLY A 310 8.20 -9.64 -6.62
C GLY A 310 9.02 -8.45 -7.15
N ALA A 311 9.66 -8.63 -8.31
CA ALA A 311 10.47 -7.60 -8.95
C ALA A 311 9.67 -6.35 -9.38
N ASN A 312 8.36 -6.48 -9.55
CA ASN A 312 7.42 -5.39 -9.86
C ASN A 312 6.58 -4.99 -8.64
N GLN A 313 7.03 -5.34 -7.44
CA GLN A 313 6.30 -5.12 -6.20
C GLN A 313 7.16 -4.43 -5.14
N PHE A 314 6.51 -3.61 -4.32
CA PHE A 314 7.10 -3.03 -3.13
C PHE A 314 6.03 -2.85 -2.05
N PHE A 315 6.47 -2.86 -0.80
CA PHE A 315 5.63 -2.48 0.31
C PHE A 315 5.71 -0.97 0.53
N VAL A 316 4.57 -0.37 0.86
CA VAL A 316 4.50 0.96 1.47
C VAL A 316 4.10 0.72 2.91
N PHE A 317 5.03 0.99 3.82
CA PHE A 317 4.71 1.09 5.24
C PHE A 317 4.44 2.53 5.60
N TYR A 318 3.63 2.76 6.64
CA TYR A 318 3.25 4.09 7.09
C TYR A 318 2.69 4.04 8.50
N THR A 319 2.75 5.17 9.20
CA THR A 319 2.14 5.32 10.52
C THR A 319 0.70 5.79 10.34
N GLN A 320 -0.24 5.18 11.06
CA GLN A 320 -1.65 5.53 11.02
C GLN A 320 -2.22 5.74 12.43
N TRP A 321 -3.07 6.74 12.63
CA TRP A 321 -3.81 6.95 13.89
C TRP A 321 -5.21 7.49 13.64
N PRO A 322 -6.13 7.44 14.63
CA PRO A 322 -7.47 7.98 14.47
C PRO A 322 -7.46 9.46 14.09
N ASN A 323 -8.35 9.86 13.17
CA ASN A 323 -8.48 11.24 12.74
C ASN A 323 -8.97 12.13 13.90
N THR A 324 -8.02 12.79 14.56
CA THR A 324 -8.27 13.78 15.60
C THR A 324 -7.46 15.05 15.30
N GLN A 325 -7.82 16.18 15.91
CA GLN A 325 -7.18 17.48 15.62
C GLN A 325 -5.68 17.53 15.95
N THR A 326 -5.15 16.57 16.72
CA THR A 326 -3.76 16.49 17.14
C THR A 326 -3.20 15.10 16.87
N PRO A 327 -1.96 14.94 16.37
CA PRO A 327 -1.32 13.64 16.28
C PRO A 327 -1.36 12.88 17.61
N GLN A 328 -1.75 11.61 17.57
CA GLN A 328 -1.79 10.73 18.75
C GLN A 328 -0.72 9.66 18.62
N TRP A 329 0.55 10.06 18.78
CA TRP A 329 1.69 9.14 18.64
C TRP A 329 1.62 7.94 19.58
N ASN A 330 1.02 8.08 20.76
CA ASN A 330 0.81 7.00 21.72
C ASN A 330 -0.33 6.01 21.33
N ASN A 331 -1.06 6.30 20.25
CA ASN A 331 -2.14 5.47 19.72
C ASN A 331 -2.03 5.28 18.21
N ALA A 332 -0.85 5.49 17.66
CA ALA A 332 -0.58 5.15 16.28
C ALA A 332 -0.36 3.63 16.11
N HIS A 333 -0.40 3.21 14.86
CA HIS A 333 -0.24 1.86 14.38
C HIS A 333 0.76 1.89 13.22
N LEU A 334 1.57 0.85 13.06
CA LEU A 334 2.35 0.68 11.85
C LEU A 334 1.56 -0.16 10.87
N MET A 335 1.27 0.42 9.72
CA MET A 335 0.50 -0.17 8.65
C MET A 335 1.40 -0.48 7.47
N ARG A 336 0.95 -1.41 6.64
CA ARG A 336 1.62 -1.79 5.40
C ARG A 336 0.60 -2.10 4.31
N ARG A 337 0.90 -1.70 3.08
CA ARG A 337 0.19 -2.11 1.86
C ARG A 337 1.17 -2.64 0.83
N LEU A 338 0.78 -3.68 0.10
CA LEU A 338 1.53 -4.16 -1.06
C LEU A 338 1.11 -3.36 -2.30
N VAL A 339 2.07 -2.75 -2.98
CA VAL A 339 1.87 -2.06 -4.26
C VAL A 339 2.51 -2.89 -5.37
N THR A 340 1.75 -3.12 -6.44
CA THR A 340 2.20 -3.86 -7.62
C THR A 340 2.11 -2.98 -8.86
N CYS A 341 3.21 -2.85 -9.60
CA CYS A 341 3.23 -2.23 -10.92
C CYS A 341 2.68 -3.21 -11.96
N THR A 342 1.60 -2.81 -12.64
CA THR A 342 0.81 -3.75 -13.46
C THR A 342 0.88 -3.51 -14.96
N GLY A 343 1.31 -2.33 -15.39
CA GLY A 343 1.37 -1.95 -16.78
C GLY A 343 2.48 -2.69 -17.52
N GLY A 344 2.19 -3.05 -18.77
CA GLY A 344 3.09 -3.84 -19.61
C GLY A 344 3.30 -5.29 -19.15
N GLN A 345 2.67 -5.71 -18.05
CA GLN A 345 2.72 -7.09 -17.57
C GLN A 345 1.83 -8.00 -18.41
N SER A 346 2.21 -9.28 -18.48
CA SER A 346 1.36 -10.30 -19.11
C SER A 346 0.04 -10.44 -18.35
N ALA A 347 -1.04 -10.74 -19.09
CA ALA A 347 -2.36 -10.92 -18.51
C ALA A 347 -2.34 -11.98 -17.39
N ALA A 348 -2.58 -11.54 -16.17
CA ALA A 348 -2.84 -12.39 -15.03
C ALA A 348 -4.27 -12.13 -14.52
N TYR A 349 -4.86 -13.13 -13.87
CA TYR A 349 -6.25 -13.08 -13.43
C TYR A 349 -6.41 -13.58 -12.00
N SER A 350 -7.38 -13.00 -11.29
CA SER A 350 -7.86 -13.48 -10.00
C SER A 350 -9.38 -13.71 -10.06
N THR A 351 -9.94 -14.28 -8.99
CA THR A 351 -11.38 -14.43 -8.82
C THR A 351 -11.93 -13.22 -8.07
N LEU A 352 -12.97 -12.60 -8.61
CA LEU A 352 -13.76 -11.57 -7.94
C LEU A 352 -15.04 -12.23 -7.41
N VAL A 353 -15.30 -12.07 -6.11
CA VAL A 353 -16.44 -12.69 -5.43
C VAL A 353 -17.32 -11.62 -4.80
N GLY A 354 -18.62 -11.70 -5.05
CA GLY A 354 -19.63 -10.98 -4.29
C GLY A 354 -20.03 -11.80 -3.05
N TYR A 355 -20.04 -11.16 -1.89
CA TYR A 355 -20.41 -11.73 -0.60
C TYR A 355 -21.66 -11.05 -0.05
N THR A 356 -22.42 -11.75 0.77
CA THR A 356 -23.55 -11.19 1.51
C THR A 356 -23.70 -11.86 2.87
N ASP A 357 -24.25 -11.15 3.85
CA ASP A 357 -24.75 -11.72 5.12
C ASP A 357 -26.29 -11.76 5.18
N GLY A 358 -26.95 -11.44 4.05
CA GLY A 358 -28.40 -11.30 3.91
C GLY A 358 -28.94 -9.88 4.14
N SER A 359 -28.15 -8.98 4.74
CA SER A 359 -28.51 -7.57 4.96
C SER A 359 -27.56 -6.61 4.24
N HIS A 360 -26.29 -6.97 4.19
CA HIS A 360 -25.19 -6.24 3.61
C HIS A 360 -24.57 -7.04 2.47
N ASP A 361 -23.99 -6.33 1.50
CA ASP A 361 -23.27 -6.92 0.38
C ASP A 361 -21.84 -6.36 0.33
N ARG A 362 -20.89 -7.20 -0.12
CA ARG A 362 -19.50 -6.81 -0.34
C ARG A 362 -18.98 -7.44 -1.63
N THR A 363 -18.00 -6.81 -2.26
CA THR A 363 -17.27 -7.42 -3.37
C THR A 363 -15.77 -7.36 -3.08
N ALA A 364 -15.10 -8.50 -3.18
CA ALA A 364 -13.68 -8.61 -2.88
C ALA A 364 -13.00 -9.65 -3.78
N THR A 365 -11.70 -9.48 -3.98
CA THR A 365 -10.82 -10.55 -4.48
C THR A 365 -10.23 -11.39 -3.35
N ASP A 366 -10.21 -10.84 -2.14
CA ASP A 366 -9.75 -11.53 -0.94
C ASP A 366 -10.93 -12.12 -0.15
N LEU A 367 -10.61 -12.92 0.86
CA LEU A 367 -11.58 -13.48 1.79
C LEU A 367 -12.22 -12.39 2.66
N VAL A 368 -13.55 -12.36 2.73
CA VAL A 368 -14.29 -11.53 3.69
C VAL A 368 -14.46 -12.32 4.99
N THR A 369 -13.81 -11.84 6.07
CA THR A 369 -13.82 -12.49 7.39
C THR A 369 -14.82 -11.87 8.38
N ALA A 370 -15.61 -10.88 7.93
CA ALA A 370 -16.70 -10.35 8.75
C ALA A 370 -17.72 -11.47 9.06
N PRO A 371 -18.21 -11.59 10.32
CA PRO A 371 -19.15 -12.64 10.69
C PRO A 371 -20.40 -12.65 9.81
N GLY A 372 -20.89 -13.83 9.46
CA GLY A 372 -22.09 -14.04 8.65
C GLY A 372 -21.95 -13.84 7.15
N PHE A 373 -20.85 -13.25 6.67
CA PHE A 373 -20.65 -13.08 5.22
C PHE A 373 -20.31 -14.40 4.52
N TYR A 374 -20.99 -14.66 3.41
CA TYR A 374 -20.71 -15.82 2.55
C TYR A 374 -20.74 -15.47 1.06
N PRO A 375 -20.02 -16.22 0.20
CA PRO A 375 -20.07 -16.05 -1.24
C PRO A 375 -21.49 -16.18 -1.76
N GLN A 376 -21.94 -15.17 -2.48
CA GLN A 376 -23.25 -15.20 -3.08
C GLN A 376 -23.26 -16.06 -4.35
N SER A 377 -24.22 -16.98 -4.43
CA SER A 377 -24.43 -17.80 -5.63
C SER A 377 -24.63 -16.93 -6.87
N GLY A 378 -23.81 -17.17 -7.91
CA GLY A 378 -23.83 -16.43 -9.17
C GLY A 378 -22.98 -15.15 -9.16
N SER A 379 -22.39 -14.77 -8.03
CA SER A 379 -21.54 -13.58 -7.89
C SER A 379 -20.05 -13.91 -7.95
N VAL A 380 -19.63 -14.63 -9.00
CA VAL A 380 -18.24 -15.11 -9.12
C VAL A 380 -17.75 -14.86 -10.53
N TRP A 381 -16.67 -14.12 -10.65
CA TRP A 381 -16.13 -13.67 -11.93
C TRP A 381 -14.63 -13.76 -11.94
N ARG A 382 -14.05 -13.78 -13.14
CA ARG A 382 -12.60 -13.71 -13.30
C ARG A 382 -12.21 -12.31 -13.76
N ILE A 383 -11.39 -11.63 -12.97
CA ILE A 383 -10.95 -10.26 -13.23
C ILE A 383 -9.45 -10.25 -13.53
N ALA A 384 -9.00 -9.35 -14.43
CA ALA A 384 -7.57 -9.16 -14.64
C ALA A 384 -6.96 -8.51 -13.39
N VAL A 385 -5.78 -8.95 -12.96
CA VAL A 385 -4.99 -8.33 -11.88
C VAL A 385 -3.80 -7.53 -12.41
N THR A 386 -3.67 -7.49 -13.73
CA THR A 386 -2.73 -6.63 -14.45
C THR A 386 -3.51 -5.74 -15.40
N GLU A 387 -3.10 -4.48 -15.56
CA GLU A 387 -3.74 -3.56 -16.50
C GLU A 387 -3.72 -4.14 -17.92
N GLN A 388 -4.89 -4.23 -18.55
CA GLN A 388 -5.07 -4.76 -19.90
C GLN A 388 -5.49 -3.65 -20.88
N PRO A 389 -5.10 -3.73 -22.16
CA PRO A 389 -5.59 -2.83 -23.18
C PRO A 389 -7.13 -2.80 -23.22
N GLY A 390 -7.71 -1.60 -23.20
CA GLY A 390 -9.17 -1.41 -23.19
C GLY A 390 -9.84 -1.76 -21.85
N ALA A 391 -9.09 -1.94 -20.77
CA ALA A 391 -9.62 -2.14 -19.44
C ALA A 391 -9.48 -0.89 -18.55
N VAL A 392 -10.30 -0.82 -17.50
CA VAL A 392 -10.31 0.23 -16.49
C VAL A 392 -10.13 -0.38 -15.10
N ARG A 393 -9.41 0.31 -14.22
CA ARG A 393 -9.18 -0.12 -12.83
C ARG A 393 -10.51 -0.15 -12.08
N LEU A 394 -10.78 -1.23 -11.37
CA LEU A 394 -11.88 -1.38 -10.42
C LEU A 394 -11.31 -1.24 -9.00
N LEU A 395 -11.82 -0.28 -8.26
CA LEU A 395 -11.44 0.03 -6.89
C LEU A 395 -12.45 -0.56 -5.91
N SER A 396 -11.97 -0.93 -4.73
CA SER A 396 -12.80 -1.09 -3.54
C SER A 396 -12.86 0.25 -2.82
N CYS A 397 -14.04 0.87 -2.77
CA CYS A 397 -14.27 2.12 -2.06
C CYS A 397 -15.19 1.90 -0.87
N ARG A 398 -15.19 2.82 0.09
CA ARG A 398 -16.14 2.82 1.19
C ARG A 398 -16.76 4.21 1.36
N THR A 399 -18.09 4.29 1.26
CA THR A 399 -18.84 5.58 1.30
C THR A 399 -19.42 5.88 2.68
N SER A 400 -19.63 4.85 3.48
CA SER A 400 -20.10 4.88 4.87
C SER A 400 -19.53 3.68 5.63
N ALA A 401 -19.83 3.52 6.93
CA ALA A 401 -19.28 2.42 7.72
C ALA A 401 -19.50 1.02 7.10
N ASP A 402 -20.66 0.83 6.45
CA ASP A 402 -21.11 -0.48 5.97
C ASP A 402 -21.17 -0.60 4.43
N ASP A 403 -21.16 0.52 3.69
CA ASP A 403 -21.25 0.51 2.22
C ASP A 403 -19.88 0.39 1.53
N TYR A 404 -19.53 -0.84 1.14
CA TYR A 404 -18.34 -1.18 0.36
C TYR A 404 -18.65 -1.13 -1.14
N MET A 405 -18.48 0.05 -1.73
CA MET A 405 -18.84 0.35 -3.10
C MET A 405 -17.69 0.08 -4.10
N PRO A 406 -17.85 -0.84 -5.07
CA PRO A 406 -16.92 -0.96 -6.18
C PRO A 406 -17.04 0.26 -7.12
N SER A 407 -15.93 0.82 -7.59
CA SER A 407 -15.97 1.97 -8.51
C SER A 407 -14.84 1.93 -9.53
N THR A 408 -15.10 2.44 -10.72
CA THR A 408 -14.08 2.69 -11.76
C THR A 408 -13.60 4.14 -11.77
N ASN A 409 -14.17 5.01 -10.92
CA ASN A 409 -13.77 6.38 -10.75
C ASN A 409 -12.52 6.45 -9.87
N SER A 410 -11.43 7.05 -10.38
CA SER A 410 -10.15 7.16 -9.67
C SER A 410 -10.23 7.94 -8.35
N GLY A 411 -11.28 8.72 -8.12
CA GLY A 411 -11.55 9.43 -6.87
C GLY A 411 -12.53 8.71 -5.93
N CYS A 412 -12.94 7.48 -6.20
CA CYS A 412 -14.01 6.77 -5.47
C CYS A 412 -15.32 7.56 -5.41
N GLU A 413 -15.68 8.26 -6.49
CA GLU A 413 -16.87 9.12 -6.66
C GLU A 413 -16.94 10.38 -5.75
N SER A 414 -16.10 10.47 -4.71
CA SER A 414 -16.02 11.63 -3.81
C SER A 414 -14.67 11.65 -3.07
N PRO A 415 -14.06 12.83 -2.83
CA PRO A 415 -12.86 12.94 -2.02
C PRO A 415 -13.06 12.49 -0.56
N ASN A 416 -14.31 12.40 -0.09
CA ASN A 416 -14.61 11.94 1.28
C ASN A 416 -14.80 10.42 1.40
N ASN A 417 -14.83 9.70 0.27
CA ASN A 417 -14.95 8.24 0.29
C ASN A 417 -13.57 7.61 0.46
N ALA A 418 -13.49 6.56 1.28
CA ALA A 418 -12.26 5.81 1.44
C ALA A 418 -11.95 5.01 0.16
N MET A 419 -10.67 4.91 -0.18
CA MET A 419 -10.15 4.04 -1.23
C MET A 419 -9.36 2.92 -0.58
N LEU A 420 -9.98 1.76 -0.47
CA LEU A 420 -9.45 0.63 0.28
C LEU A 420 -8.39 -0.17 -0.49
N GLY A 421 -8.46 -0.19 -1.82
CA GLY A 421 -7.52 -0.91 -2.66
C GLY A 421 -8.02 -1.15 -4.09
N THR A 422 -7.27 -1.95 -4.84
CA THR A 422 -7.62 -2.37 -6.20
C THR A 422 -8.23 -3.77 -6.20
N LEU A 423 -9.44 -3.91 -6.75
CA LEU A 423 -10.06 -5.21 -7.00
C LEU A 423 -9.59 -5.85 -8.31
N GLY A 424 -9.14 -5.04 -9.28
CA GLY A 424 -8.60 -5.54 -10.55
C GLY A 424 -8.90 -4.59 -11.71
N TRP A 425 -9.00 -5.14 -12.92
CA TRP A 425 -9.32 -4.41 -14.15
C TRP A 425 -10.48 -5.05 -14.91
N LEU A 426 -11.49 -4.25 -15.23
CA LEU A 426 -12.64 -4.62 -16.06
C LEU A 426 -12.44 -4.15 -17.49
N TYR A 427 -12.76 -4.98 -18.48
CA TYR A 427 -12.78 -4.51 -19.86
C TYR A 427 -13.91 -3.48 -20.05
N THR A 428 -13.64 -2.39 -20.75
CA THR A 428 -14.63 -1.31 -20.99
C THR A 428 -15.62 -1.66 -22.11
N SER A 429 -15.30 -2.68 -22.90
CA SER A 429 -16.14 -3.29 -23.93
C SER A 429 -16.04 -4.82 -23.85
N PRO A 430 -17.03 -5.58 -24.35
CA PRO A 430 -16.98 -7.04 -24.30
C PRO A 430 -15.72 -7.57 -25.01
N PRO A 431 -14.80 -8.26 -24.32
CA PRO A 431 -13.65 -8.88 -24.96
C PRO A 431 -14.08 -10.09 -25.81
N ALA A 432 -13.19 -10.57 -26.68
CA ALA A 432 -13.44 -11.77 -27.49
C ALA A 432 -13.60 -13.05 -26.66
N GLN A 433 -13.04 -13.06 -25.45
CA GLN A 433 -13.20 -14.16 -24.50
C GLN A 433 -14.60 -14.14 -23.88
N PRO A 434 -15.16 -15.30 -23.49
CA PRO A 434 -16.41 -15.37 -22.73
C PRO A 434 -16.39 -14.44 -21.51
N ASN A 435 -17.36 -13.53 -21.46
CA ASN A 435 -17.40 -12.43 -20.51
C ASN A 435 -18.81 -12.18 -19.97
N THR A 436 -18.86 -11.46 -18.85
CA THR A 436 -20.06 -11.11 -18.12
C THR A 436 -20.06 -9.60 -17.87
N PRO A 437 -21.10 -8.86 -18.27
CA PRO A 437 -21.23 -7.46 -17.86
C PRO A 437 -21.39 -7.39 -16.34
N LEU A 438 -20.68 -6.48 -15.68
CA LEU A 438 -20.83 -6.22 -14.26
C LEU A 438 -21.46 -4.87 -14.03
N TYR A 439 -22.63 -4.90 -13.42
CA TYR A 439 -23.38 -3.73 -13.02
C TYR A 439 -23.15 -3.45 -11.55
N ARG A 440 -23.03 -2.16 -11.20
CA ARG A 440 -23.20 -1.71 -9.82
C ARG A 440 -24.68 -1.54 -9.54
N CYS A 441 -25.11 -2.16 -8.48
CA CYS A 441 -26.49 -2.20 -8.01
C CYS A 441 -26.52 -1.79 -6.54
N TYR A 442 -27.69 -1.41 -6.05
CA TYR A 442 -27.97 -1.28 -4.62
C TYR A 442 -29.38 -1.80 -4.31
N PRO A 443 -29.63 -2.34 -3.11
CA PRO A 443 -30.91 -2.94 -2.77
C PRO A 443 -32.00 -1.86 -2.68
N ALA A 444 -33.26 -2.25 -2.93
CA ALA A 444 -34.40 -1.34 -2.81
C ALA A 444 -34.64 -0.85 -1.37
N ALA A 445 -34.17 -1.63 -0.38
CA ALA A 445 -34.22 -1.33 1.03
C ALA A 445 -32.84 -1.57 1.64
N GLY A 446 -31.91 -0.64 1.41
CA GLY A 446 -30.56 -0.66 1.97
C GLY A 446 -29.68 0.40 1.32
N ASN A 447 -28.47 0.57 1.86
CA ASN A 447 -27.53 1.61 1.41
C ASN A 447 -26.26 1.03 0.76
N ASP A 448 -26.16 -0.30 0.63
CA ASP A 448 -24.93 -0.95 0.20
C ASP A 448 -24.91 -1.17 -1.30
N HIS A 449 -23.76 -0.91 -1.91
CA HIS A 449 -23.52 -1.21 -3.31
C HIS A 449 -22.95 -2.62 -3.47
N TYR A 450 -23.36 -3.29 -4.54
CA TYR A 450 -22.85 -4.60 -4.90
C TYR A 450 -22.73 -4.77 -6.42
N LEU A 451 -21.97 -5.80 -6.83
CA LEU A 451 -21.89 -6.20 -8.23
C LEU A 451 -22.89 -7.30 -8.56
N TRP A 452 -23.51 -7.18 -9.72
CA TRP A 452 -24.35 -8.23 -10.27
C TRP A 452 -24.25 -8.28 -11.80
N SER A 453 -24.49 -9.45 -12.38
CA SER A 453 -24.38 -9.65 -13.83
C SER A 453 -25.65 -9.32 -14.61
N ASP A 454 -26.80 -9.24 -13.93
CA ASP A 454 -28.10 -8.91 -14.51
C ASP A 454 -28.43 -7.42 -14.25
N PRO A 455 -28.77 -6.61 -15.26
CA PRO A 455 -29.16 -5.21 -15.06
C PRO A 455 -30.44 -5.03 -14.21
N GLY A 456 -31.21 -6.09 -13.98
CA GLY A 456 -32.35 -6.12 -13.07
C GLY A 456 -31.99 -6.14 -11.58
N CYS A 457 -30.70 -6.19 -11.22
CA CYS A 457 -30.18 -5.98 -9.86
C CYS A 457 -30.94 -6.74 -8.76
N ARG A 458 -31.33 -8.01 -8.99
CA ARG A 458 -32.11 -8.81 -8.02
C ARG A 458 -33.39 -8.11 -7.50
N GLY A 459 -34.00 -7.22 -8.29
CA GLY A 459 -35.15 -6.39 -7.90
C GLY A 459 -34.81 -5.08 -7.17
N GLY A 460 -33.52 -4.78 -7.01
CA GLY A 460 -32.99 -3.49 -6.55
C GLY A 460 -32.89 -2.45 -7.65
N GLN A 461 -32.05 -1.43 -7.42
CA GLN A 461 -31.85 -0.33 -8.36
C GLN A 461 -30.50 -0.46 -9.06
N LEU A 462 -30.51 -0.19 -10.37
CA LEU A 462 -29.32 -0.13 -11.20
C LEU A 462 -28.68 1.25 -11.03
N ASP A 463 -27.41 1.27 -10.64
CA ASP A 463 -26.60 2.48 -10.67
C ASP A 463 -25.91 2.63 -12.05
N GLY A 464 -25.24 1.57 -12.52
CA GLY A 464 -24.67 1.59 -13.86
C GLY A 464 -23.84 0.37 -14.24
N LEU A 465 -23.48 0.25 -15.52
CA LEU A 465 -22.50 -0.72 -16.00
C LEU A 465 -21.09 -0.24 -15.65
N LEU A 466 -20.32 -1.05 -14.92
CA LEU A 466 -18.92 -0.74 -14.61
C LEU A 466 -17.96 -1.28 -15.69
N GLY A 467 -18.29 -2.40 -16.32
CA GLY A 467 -17.48 -3.02 -17.36
C GLY A 467 -17.78 -4.50 -17.54
N TYR A 468 -16.82 -5.25 -18.10
CA TYR A 468 -16.94 -6.66 -18.39
C TYR A 468 -15.81 -7.45 -17.71
N ALA A 469 -16.20 -8.40 -16.86
CA ALA A 469 -15.28 -9.41 -16.33
C ALA A 469 -15.34 -10.67 -17.20
N LEU A 470 -14.35 -11.56 -17.06
CA LEU A 470 -14.38 -12.84 -17.74
C LEU A 470 -15.26 -13.83 -16.97
N THR A 471 -15.98 -14.68 -17.71
CA THR A 471 -16.76 -15.77 -17.09
C THR A 471 -15.83 -16.80 -16.45
N THR A 472 -16.30 -17.45 -15.39
CA THR A 472 -15.62 -18.56 -14.73
C THR A 472 -16.65 -19.61 -14.31
N THR A 473 -16.20 -20.87 -14.22
CA THR A 473 -17.00 -21.98 -13.68
C THR A 473 -16.66 -22.29 -12.23
N ARG A 474 -15.73 -21.51 -11.64
CA ARG A 474 -15.31 -21.65 -10.24
C ARG A 474 -16.47 -21.41 -9.29
N VAL A 475 -16.58 -22.28 -8.29
CA VAL A 475 -17.49 -22.12 -7.16
C VAL A 475 -16.65 -21.84 -5.90
N PRO A 476 -16.81 -20.68 -5.24
CA PRO A 476 -16.15 -20.39 -3.98
C PRO A 476 -16.59 -21.38 -2.92
N PHE A 477 -15.63 -21.94 -2.21
CA PHE A 477 -15.84 -22.92 -1.15
C PHE A 477 -14.97 -22.51 0.04
N SER A 478 -15.62 -22.14 1.14
CA SER A 478 -14.95 -21.50 2.26
C SER A 478 -15.08 -22.36 3.51
N LEU A 479 -14.01 -22.39 4.31
CA LEU A 479 -14.04 -22.90 5.68
C LEU A 479 -14.46 -21.78 6.62
N TYR A 480 -15.48 -22.02 7.41
CA TYR A 480 -15.97 -21.13 8.45
C TYR A 480 -15.74 -21.74 9.83
N ALA A 481 -15.62 -20.89 10.84
CA ALA A 481 -15.62 -21.30 12.25
C ALA A 481 -16.53 -20.39 13.06
N ASN A 482 -17.15 -20.95 14.10
CA ASN A 482 -17.89 -20.19 15.10
C ASN A 482 -17.15 -20.13 16.45
N GLY A 483 -17.66 -19.32 17.37
CA GLY A 483 -17.08 -19.16 18.71
C GLY A 483 -17.14 -20.40 19.61
N ASN A 484 -17.85 -21.47 19.19
CA ASN A 484 -17.98 -22.72 19.95
C ASN A 484 -16.99 -23.80 19.49
N GLY A 485 -16.10 -23.48 18.53
CA GLY A 485 -15.12 -24.42 18.01
C GLY A 485 -15.66 -25.43 17.01
N LEU A 486 -16.85 -25.18 16.44
CA LEU A 486 -17.39 -25.92 15.29
C LEU A 486 -17.02 -25.20 13.99
N HIS A 487 -16.78 -26.00 12.96
CA HIS A 487 -16.50 -25.54 11.62
C HIS A 487 -17.59 -25.92 10.64
N TRP A 488 -17.62 -25.18 9.54
CA TRP A 488 -18.49 -25.48 8.40
C TRP A 488 -17.74 -25.15 7.13
N ALA A 489 -17.44 -26.15 6.30
CA ALA A 489 -16.88 -25.94 4.97
C ALA A 489 -18.02 -25.96 3.93
N THR A 490 -18.31 -24.83 3.28
CA THR A 490 -19.45 -24.72 2.34
C THR A 490 -19.26 -23.65 1.26
N SER A 491 -19.98 -23.80 0.16
CA SER A 491 -20.20 -22.80 -0.90
C SER A 491 -21.51 -22.01 -0.68
N GLY A 492 -22.20 -22.25 0.43
CA GLY A 492 -23.54 -21.74 0.71
C GLY A 492 -23.63 -20.68 1.80
N PRO A 493 -24.86 -20.26 2.15
CA PRO A 493 -25.14 -19.41 3.30
C PRO A 493 -24.70 -20.04 4.62
N VAL A 494 -24.14 -19.22 5.49
CA VAL A 494 -23.85 -19.55 6.90
C VAL A 494 -24.63 -18.62 7.83
N THR A 495 -24.68 -18.96 9.12
CA THR A 495 -25.29 -18.11 10.14
C THR A 495 -24.34 -17.02 10.63
N ALA A 496 -24.89 -15.97 11.26
CA ALA A 496 -24.15 -14.77 11.65
C ALA A 496 -23.02 -15.00 12.69
N ASP A 497 -22.98 -16.16 13.35
CA ASP A 497 -21.95 -16.56 14.30
C ASP A 497 -20.70 -17.19 13.65
N TYR A 498 -20.73 -17.42 12.33
CA TYR A 498 -19.61 -17.99 11.59
C TYR A 498 -18.77 -16.91 10.90
N THR A 499 -17.45 -17.05 11.00
CA THR A 499 -16.46 -16.24 10.30
C THR A 499 -15.64 -17.12 9.36
N ALA A 500 -15.45 -16.67 8.12
CA ALA A 500 -14.60 -17.36 7.18
C ALA A 500 -13.13 -17.34 7.61
N GLN A 501 -12.44 -18.47 7.49
CA GLN A 501 -11.03 -18.63 7.83
C GLN A 501 -10.16 -18.91 6.61
N ARG A 502 -10.68 -19.69 5.64
CA ARG A 502 -9.99 -20.06 4.40
C ARG A 502 -11.00 -20.13 3.26
N GLN A 503 -10.50 -20.00 2.03
CA GLN A 503 -11.30 -20.15 0.82
C GLN A 503 -10.51 -20.89 -0.25
N TRP A 504 -11.22 -21.67 -1.04
CA TRP A 504 -10.75 -22.32 -2.25
C TRP A 504 -11.80 -22.16 -3.34
N PHE A 505 -11.46 -22.58 -4.57
CA PHE A 505 -12.40 -22.57 -5.69
C PHE A 505 -12.55 -23.97 -6.27
N LEU A 506 -13.77 -24.49 -6.26
CA LEU A 506 -14.13 -25.77 -6.86
C LEU A 506 -14.35 -25.57 -8.37
N ASP A 507 -13.59 -26.28 -9.21
CA ASP A 507 -13.67 -26.21 -10.68
C ASP A 507 -13.41 -27.54 -11.39
N GLY A 508 -13.60 -28.66 -10.68
CA GLY A 508 -13.34 -30.00 -11.16
C GLY A 508 -14.55 -30.70 -11.77
N SER A 509 -14.59 -32.03 -11.61
CA SER A 509 -15.63 -32.89 -12.19
C SER A 509 -16.23 -33.91 -11.21
N THR A 510 -15.65 -34.07 -10.02
CA THR A 510 -16.16 -35.00 -9.00
C THR A 510 -17.05 -34.24 -8.02
N PRO A 511 -18.36 -34.54 -7.91
CA PRO A 511 -19.24 -33.85 -6.98
C PRO A 511 -18.76 -33.90 -5.53
N LEU A 512 -18.86 -32.77 -4.85
CA LEU A 512 -18.66 -32.65 -3.41
C LEU A 512 -19.99 -32.26 -2.77
N TYR A 513 -20.41 -33.02 -1.76
CA TYR A 513 -21.70 -32.86 -1.11
C TYR A 513 -21.52 -32.35 0.31
N GLY A 514 -22.32 -31.36 0.69
CA GLY A 514 -22.44 -30.86 2.06
C GLY A 514 -23.47 -31.68 2.81
N CYS A 515 -23.11 -32.09 4.02
CA CYS A 515 -23.84 -33.05 4.83
C CYS A 515 -23.88 -32.56 6.29
N GLU A 516 -24.92 -32.94 7.04
CA GLU A 516 -25.06 -32.53 8.43
C GLU A 516 -25.64 -33.62 9.34
N TYR A 517 -25.28 -33.58 10.61
CA TYR A 517 -25.90 -34.39 11.67
C TYR A 517 -25.78 -33.73 13.05
N ALA A 518 -26.68 -34.10 13.96
CA ALA A 518 -26.70 -33.54 15.31
C ALA A 518 -25.57 -34.11 16.17
N VAL A 519 -24.88 -33.24 16.91
CA VAL A 519 -23.82 -33.58 17.86
C VAL A 519 -24.08 -32.94 19.22
N PRO A 520 -23.42 -33.38 20.31
CA PRO A 520 -23.47 -32.66 21.57
C PRO A 520 -22.98 -31.22 21.39
N GLY A 521 -23.86 -30.24 21.59
CA GLY A 521 -23.52 -28.81 21.49
C GLY A 521 -23.92 -28.13 20.19
N GLY A 522 -24.45 -28.85 19.18
CA GLY A 522 -24.92 -28.22 17.96
C GLY A 522 -25.17 -29.19 16.80
N THR A 523 -24.96 -28.69 15.59
CA THR A 523 -24.95 -29.47 14.35
C THR A 523 -23.53 -29.48 13.83
N ASP A 524 -23.04 -30.66 13.48
CA ASP A 524 -21.76 -30.81 12.79
C ASP A 524 -22.01 -30.85 11.28
N HIS A 525 -21.16 -30.13 10.55
CA HIS A 525 -21.23 -30.00 9.10
C HIS A 525 -20.02 -30.66 8.48
N MET A 526 -20.24 -31.69 7.68
CA MET A 526 -19.17 -32.41 7.00
C MET A 526 -19.37 -32.37 5.48
N VAL A 527 -18.31 -32.65 4.74
CA VAL A 527 -18.38 -32.82 3.29
C VAL A 527 -18.10 -34.26 2.89
N SER A 528 -18.73 -34.75 1.83
CA SER A 528 -18.61 -36.13 1.37
C SER A 528 -18.55 -36.22 -0.16
N LEU A 529 -17.90 -37.27 -0.66
CA LEU A 529 -17.98 -37.69 -2.06
C LEU A 529 -19.16 -38.64 -2.33
N ASP A 530 -19.83 -39.12 -1.29
CA ASP A 530 -21.04 -39.93 -1.42
C ASP A 530 -22.27 -39.02 -1.50
N GLN A 531 -23.03 -39.16 -2.59
CA GLN A 531 -24.29 -38.43 -2.78
C GLN A 531 -25.35 -38.73 -1.71
N HIS A 532 -25.20 -39.82 -0.94
CA HIS A 532 -26.06 -40.16 0.18
C HIS A 532 -25.47 -39.72 1.53
N CYS A 533 -24.44 -38.86 1.52
CA CYS A 533 -23.83 -38.30 2.72
C CYS A 533 -23.44 -39.36 3.76
N GLU A 534 -22.96 -40.53 3.33
CA GLU A 534 -22.56 -41.63 4.24
C GLU A 534 -23.67 -42.05 5.22
N GLY A 535 -24.94 -41.82 4.87
CA GLY A 535 -26.10 -42.13 5.69
C GLY A 535 -26.53 -41.02 6.66
N VAL A 536 -25.90 -39.85 6.63
CA VAL A 536 -26.38 -38.65 7.35
C VAL A 536 -27.25 -37.76 6.44
N THR A 537 -27.69 -36.61 6.95
CA THR A 537 -28.57 -35.70 6.21
C THR A 537 -27.80 -35.01 5.09
N PHE A 538 -28.34 -35.06 3.88
CA PHE A 538 -27.88 -34.25 2.75
C PHE A 538 -28.35 -32.80 2.93
N ASP A 539 -27.42 -31.85 2.88
CA ASP A 539 -27.72 -30.42 2.84
C ASP A 539 -27.72 -29.92 1.38
N ARG A 540 -26.57 -30.04 0.68
CA ARG A 540 -26.41 -29.48 -0.67
C ARG A 540 -25.31 -30.11 -1.51
N LEU A 541 -25.28 -29.74 -2.79
CA LEU A 541 -24.10 -29.89 -3.66
C LEU A 541 -23.23 -28.64 -3.49
N GLU A 542 -22.00 -28.82 -3.00
CA GLU A 542 -21.04 -27.72 -2.78
C GLU A 542 -20.34 -27.32 -4.09
N GLY A 543 -20.17 -28.27 -5.00
CA GLY A 543 -19.50 -28.05 -6.27
C GLY A 543 -18.81 -29.31 -6.75
N GLN A 544 -17.71 -29.14 -7.48
CA GLN A 544 -16.95 -30.26 -8.01
C GLN A 544 -15.46 -30.10 -7.76
N VAL A 545 -14.84 -31.08 -7.10
CA VAL A 545 -13.39 -31.17 -6.90
C VAL A 545 -12.70 -31.80 -8.10
N GLY A 546 -11.49 -31.34 -8.36
CA GLY A 546 -10.63 -31.76 -9.46
C GLY A 546 -9.66 -32.88 -9.08
N SER A 547 -8.73 -33.16 -10.00
CA SER A 547 -7.66 -34.15 -9.83
C SER A 547 -6.26 -33.51 -9.67
N SER A 548 -6.18 -32.18 -9.71
CA SER A 548 -4.95 -31.39 -9.54
C SER A 548 -5.28 -30.06 -8.87
N GLY A 549 -4.30 -29.46 -8.21
CA GLY A 549 -4.45 -28.20 -7.47
C GLY A 549 -4.03 -28.35 -6.02
N VAL A 550 -4.69 -27.60 -5.14
CA VAL A 550 -4.57 -27.68 -3.68
C VAL A 550 -5.39 -28.89 -3.21
N PRO A 551 -4.80 -29.89 -2.53
CA PRO A 551 -5.57 -31.03 -2.02
C PRO A 551 -6.53 -30.55 -0.94
N LEU A 552 -7.72 -31.15 -0.85
CA LEU A 552 -8.67 -30.88 0.22
C LEU A 552 -8.88 -32.16 1.03
N TYR A 553 -8.57 -32.10 2.32
CA TYR A 553 -8.71 -33.21 3.25
C TYR A 553 -9.89 -32.98 4.18
N ARG A 554 -10.71 -34.02 4.38
CA ARG A 554 -11.67 -34.03 5.48
C ARG A 554 -10.96 -34.41 6.76
N CYS A 555 -11.02 -33.51 7.72
CA CYS A 555 -10.43 -33.63 9.04
C CYS A 555 -11.53 -33.81 10.08
N TYR A 556 -11.25 -34.60 11.13
CA TYR A 556 -12.18 -34.86 12.22
C TYR A 556 -11.50 -34.70 13.59
N ARG A 557 -12.12 -33.93 14.47
CA ARG A 557 -11.71 -33.76 15.86
C ARG A 557 -12.72 -34.43 16.81
N GLY A 558 -12.32 -35.57 17.38
CA GLY A 558 -13.24 -36.43 18.15
C GLY A 558 -13.65 -35.92 19.53
N ASP A 559 -12.92 -34.96 20.12
CA ASP A 559 -13.29 -34.36 21.41
C ASP A 559 -14.42 -33.32 21.27
N THR A 560 -14.50 -32.64 20.12
CA THR A 560 -15.54 -31.66 19.79
C THR A 560 -16.58 -32.17 18.80
N TYR A 561 -16.41 -33.38 18.24
CA TYR A 561 -17.22 -33.93 17.15
C TYR A 561 -17.26 -33.03 15.91
N ASP A 562 -16.13 -32.39 15.60
CA ASP A 562 -16.03 -31.33 14.60
C ASP A 562 -15.39 -31.85 13.32
N HIS A 563 -16.11 -31.75 12.19
CA HIS A 563 -15.55 -31.94 10.86
C HIS A 563 -15.18 -30.62 10.22
N PHE A 564 -14.02 -30.61 9.56
CA PHE A 564 -13.54 -29.44 8.83
C PHE A 564 -12.70 -29.86 7.63
N VAL A 565 -12.36 -28.88 6.79
CA VAL A 565 -11.56 -29.09 5.58
C VAL A 565 -10.29 -28.28 5.67
N LEU A 566 -9.14 -28.92 5.45
CA LEU A 566 -7.84 -28.26 5.29
C LEU A 566 -7.14 -28.72 4.03
N ASP A 567 -6.15 -27.95 3.61
CA ASP A 567 -5.24 -28.24 2.51
C ASP A 567 -3.94 -28.94 2.93
N ASP A 568 -3.86 -29.33 4.20
CA ASP A 568 -2.76 -30.11 4.76
C ASP A 568 -3.29 -31.44 5.33
N ALA A 569 -2.63 -32.53 4.94
CA ALA A 569 -2.90 -33.87 5.45
C ALA A 569 -2.57 -34.02 6.95
N SER A 570 -1.88 -33.06 7.58
CA SER A 570 -1.67 -33.05 9.02
C SER A 570 -2.95 -32.74 9.81
N CYS A 571 -3.96 -32.13 9.16
CA CYS A 571 -5.22 -31.73 9.77
C CYS A 571 -5.07 -30.90 11.07
N ASP A 572 -3.99 -30.12 11.21
CA ASP A 572 -3.62 -29.41 12.44
C ASP A 572 -3.61 -30.32 13.69
N GLY A 573 -3.20 -31.58 13.51
CA GLY A 573 -3.15 -32.60 14.55
C GLY A 573 -4.46 -33.36 14.78
N ALA A 574 -5.53 -33.04 14.05
CA ALA A 574 -6.76 -33.82 14.03
C ALA A 574 -6.62 -35.09 13.15
N THR A 575 -7.68 -35.91 13.10
CA THR A 575 -7.67 -37.14 12.30
C THR A 575 -8.03 -36.82 10.85
N THR A 576 -7.15 -37.16 9.90
CA THR A 576 -7.50 -37.14 8.47
C THR A 576 -8.34 -38.36 8.13
N GLU A 577 -9.57 -38.15 7.70
CA GLU A 577 -10.46 -39.24 7.31
C GLU A 577 -10.32 -39.61 5.83
N SER A 578 -10.26 -38.60 4.96
CA SER A 578 -10.18 -38.81 3.51
C SER A 578 -9.60 -37.61 2.76
N LEU A 579 -9.02 -37.88 1.59
CA LEU A 579 -8.78 -36.87 0.55
C LEU A 579 -10.06 -36.73 -0.27
N LEU A 580 -10.63 -35.53 -0.27
CA LEU A 580 -11.87 -35.21 -1.00
C LEU A 580 -11.56 -34.99 -2.48
N GLY A 581 -10.41 -34.40 -2.79
CA GLY A 581 -10.00 -34.09 -4.16
C GLY A 581 -9.09 -32.87 -4.16
N TYR A 582 -9.12 -32.10 -5.24
CA TYR A 582 -8.32 -30.89 -5.37
C TYR A 582 -9.16 -29.68 -5.76
N ALA A 583 -8.75 -28.50 -5.30
CA ALA A 583 -9.37 -27.22 -5.64
C ALA A 583 -8.32 -26.23 -6.14
N ALA A 584 -8.75 -25.16 -6.80
CA ALA A 584 -7.88 -24.03 -7.07
C ALA A 584 -7.66 -23.21 -5.79
N ALA A 585 -6.43 -22.72 -5.60
CA ALA A 585 -6.10 -21.78 -4.52
C ALA A 585 -6.90 -20.48 -4.66
N SER A 586 -7.17 -19.82 -3.52
CA SER A 586 -7.79 -18.49 -3.47
C SER A 586 -6.93 -17.43 -4.13
#